data_AF-A0A371F066-F1
#
_entry.id   AF-A0A371F066-F1
#
_cell.length_a   1.000
_cell.length_b   1.000
_cell.length_c   1.000
_cell.angle_alpha   90.00
_cell.angle_beta   90.00
_cell.angle_gamma   90.00
#
_symmetry.space_group_name_H-M   'P 1'
#
loop_
_entity.id
_entity.type
_entity.pdbx_description
1 polymer ?
#
loop_
_entity_poly.entity_id
_entity_poly.type
_entity_poly.pdbx_seq_one_letter_code
_entity_poly.pdbx_strand_id
1 'polypeptide(L)'
;MTMIHWGGVSCCLSAAALYLLGRRTGRDVEILKSTTPVNQLKELAQLLDAGNFPLVIAISGRIGSESPINCELSGLRGVIVEEMAEQHYVANNSSGSWIQDSANTSILSTRKEVPWYLEDATGRVHVVEARGAMDFVLPVETEAFEGSDESLGHGTLDYFHGIKMLGVKRIERVLPIGTSLTVVGEAAKDDDGTIRIQRPYKGPFYVSQQTIDQLTVNLGKWARWYKCASMGLTIFGAYVIAKHVIQHLLVRRRRYKPQKRVLAAAAKRSGQDNEGLKADTLPNGGRRMPDLCVICLEQEYNAVWAYVLLYNMFFTLNYLSTLPATDRAGCENLPSLRLN
;
A
#
# COMPACT_ATOMS: atom_id res chain seq x y z
N MET A 1 30.19 -3.62 11.75
CA MET A 1 28.87 -4.12 11.30
C MET A 1 28.42 -3.30 10.10
N THR A 2 28.38 -3.90 8.92
CA THR A 2 27.91 -3.28 7.69
C THR A 2 26.40 -3.16 7.73
N MET A 3 25.85 -1.95 7.92
CA MET A 3 24.44 -1.69 7.67
C MET A 3 24.18 -1.88 6.18
N ILE A 4 23.64 -3.04 5.80
CA ILE A 4 23.09 -3.25 4.47
C ILE A 4 21.90 -2.28 4.34
N HIS A 5 22.02 -1.31 3.44
CA HIS A 5 21.01 -0.27 3.26
C HIS A 5 19.70 -0.89 2.76
N TRP A 6 18.72 -1.01 3.66
CA TRP A 6 17.39 -1.60 3.44
C TRP A 6 16.59 -0.94 2.30
N GLY A 7 16.91 0.29 1.91
CA GLY A 7 16.17 1.03 0.87
C GLY A 7 16.31 0.43 -0.55
N GLY A 8 17.52 0.03 -0.95
CA GLY A 8 17.73 -0.59 -2.27
C GLY A 8 17.10 -1.98 -2.37
N VAL A 9 17.25 -2.77 -1.30
CA VAL A 9 16.66 -4.12 -1.19
C VAL A 9 15.13 -4.04 -1.15
N SER A 10 14.56 -3.12 -0.38
CA SER A 10 13.11 -2.87 -0.33
C SER A 10 12.54 -2.50 -1.71
N CYS A 11 13.23 -1.64 -2.47
CA CYS A 11 12.83 -1.27 -3.82
C CYS A 11 12.86 -2.46 -4.81
N CYS A 12 13.86 -3.33 -4.71
CA CYS A 12 13.91 -4.55 -5.53
C CYS A 12 12.83 -5.56 -5.13
N LEU A 13 12.51 -5.68 -3.83
CA LEU A 13 11.44 -6.54 -3.33
C LEU A 13 10.06 -6.04 -3.78
N SER A 14 9.83 -4.72 -3.73
CA SER A 14 8.58 -4.13 -4.24
C SER A 14 8.45 -4.29 -5.76
N ALA A 15 9.55 -4.15 -6.52
CA ALA A 15 9.57 -4.43 -7.95
C ALA A 15 9.20 -5.89 -8.27
N ALA A 16 9.73 -6.84 -7.51
CA ALA A 16 9.40 -8.26 -7.64
C ALA A 16 7.94 -8.56 -7.29
N ALA A 17 7.41 -7.95 -6.23
CA ALA A 17 6.00 -8.08 -5.86
C ALA A 17 5.07 -7.55 -6.96
N LEU A 18 5.36 -6.37 -7.51
CA LEU A 18 4.59 -5.80 -8.62
C LEU A 18 4.71 -6.61 -9.91
N TYR A 19 5.87 -7.21 -10.18
CA TYR A 19 6.05 -8.12 -11.31
C TYR A 19 5.16 -9.36 -11.18
N LEU A 20 5.12 -9.97 -10.00
CA LEU A 20 4.26 -11.12 -9.73
C LEU A 20 2.78 -10.77 -9.83
N LEU A 21 2.39 -9.59 -9.34
CA LEU A 21 1.02 -9.08 -9.46
C LEU A 21 0.64 -8.82 -10.93
N GLY A 22 1.55 -8.20 -11.71
CA GLY A 22 1.40 -8.01 -13.14
C GLY A 22 1.28 -9.33 -13.92
N ARG A 23 1.96 -10.39 -13.48
CA ARG A 23 1.87 -11.73 -14.08
C ARG A 23 0.59 -12.48 -13.68
N ARG A 24 0.06 -12.26 -12.47
CA ARG A 24 -1.25 -12.80 -12.05
C ARG A 24 -2.36 -12.14 -12.88
N THR A 25 -2.45 -10.81 -12.83
CA THR A 25 -3.43 -10.04 -13.63
C THR A 25 -3.34 -10.33 -15.13
N GLY A 26 -2.13 -10.51 -15.69
CA GLY A 26 -1.97 -10.92 -17.08
C GLY A 26 -2.54 -12.31 -17.42
N ARG A 27 -2.41 -13.29 -16.52
CA ARG A 27 -3.02 -14.62 -16.69
C ARG A 27 -4.53 -14.55 -16.58
N ASP A 28 -5.05 -13.74 -15.65
CA ASP A 28 -6.49 -13.56 -15.48
C ASP A 28 -7.12 -12.97 -16.75
N VAL A 29 -6.46 -12.00 -17.39
CA VAL A 29 -6.88 -11.44 -18.69
C VAL A 29 -6.87 -12.50 -19.80
N GLU A 30 -5.88 -13.39 -19.83
CA GLU A 30 -5.78 -14.45 -20.83
C GLU A 30 -6.90 -15.48 -20.66
N ILE A 31 -7.18 -15.86 -19.42
CA ILE A 31 -8.32 -16.73 -19.07
C ILE A 31 -9.63 -16.06 -19.50
N LEU A 32 -9.86 -14.80 -19.11
CA LEU A 32 -11.06 -14.05 -19.47
C LEU A 32 -11.25 -13.89 -20.98
N LYS A 33 -10.18 -13.74 -21.76
CA LYS A 33 -10.23 -13.69 -23.23
C LYS A 33 -10.55 -15.04 -23.86
N SER A 34 -10.12 -16.14 -23.23
CA SER A 34 -10.43 -17.50 -23.69
C SER A 34 -11.84 -17.95 -23.31
N THR A 35 -12.44 -17.29 -22.31
CA THR A 35 -13.80 -17.56 -21.88
C THR A 35 -14.80 -17.22 -22.99
N THR A 36 -15.62 -18.18 -23.38
CA THR A 36 -16.71 -17.95 -24.33
C THR A 36 -17.79 -17.10 -23.66
N PRO A 37 -18.06 -15.87 -24.15
CA PRO A 37 -19.19 -15.10 -23.65
C PRO A 37 -20.48 -15.78 -24.11
N VAL A 38 -21.36 -16.09 -23.16
CA VAL A 38 -22.67 -16.66 -23.46
C VAL A 38 -23.71 -15.55 -23.32
N ASN A 39 -24.27 -15.14 -24.46
CA ASN A 39 -25.25 -14.05 -24.52
C ASN A 39 -26.66 -14.53 -24.14
N GLN A 40 -26.97 -15.80 -24.37
CA GLN A 40 -28.27 -16.40 -24.06
C GLN A 40 -28.10 -17.60 -23.13
N LEU A 41 -28.82 -17.61 -22.01
CA LEU A 41 -28.78 -18.70 -21.03
C LEU A 41 -29.22 -20.06 -21.62
N LYS A 42 -30.03 -20.06 -22.68
CA LYS A 42 -30.42 -21.27 -23.40
C LYS A 42 -29.27 -21.93 -24.16
N GLU A 43 -28.34 -21.15 -24.70
CA GLU A 43 -27.15 -21.69 -25.38
C GLU A 43 -26.23 -22.38 -24.36
N LEU A 44 -26.17 -21.86 -23.13
CA LEU A 44 -25.43 -22.52 -22.05
C LEU A 44 -25.97 -23.92 -21.76
N ALA A 45 -27.29 -24.07 -21.65
CA ALA A 45 -27.90 -25.37 -21.40
C ALA A 45 -27.52 -26.38 -22.51
N GLN A 46 -27.54 -25.95 -23.77
CA GLN A 46 -27.14 -26.78 -24.91
C GLN A 46 -25.65 -27.13 -24.90
N LEU A 47 -24.78 -26.20 -24.50
CA LEU A 47 -23.34 -26.44 -24.39
C LEU A 47 -22.99 -27.43 -23.28
N LEU A 48 -23.67 -27.35 -22.15
CA LEU A 48 -23.51 -28.31 -21.04
C LEU A 48 -24.06 -29.70 -21.41
N ASP A 49 -25.14 -29.76 -22.19
CA ASP A 49 -25.69 -31.04 -22.66
C ASP A 49 -24.82 -31.69 -23.74
N ALA A 50 -24.09 -30.88 -24.52
CA ALA A 50 -23.18 -31.34 -25.57
C ALA A 50 -21.77 -31.71 -25.03
N GLY A 51 -21.38 -31.21 -23.85
CA GLY A 51 -20.05 -31.37 -23.28
C GLY A 51 -20.08 -31.75 -21.81
N ASN A 52 -19.54 -32.92 -21.46
CA ASN A 52 -19.62 -33.51 -20.11
C ASN A 52 -18.59 -32.94 -19.10
N PHE A 53 -18.18 -31.68 -19.22
CA PHE A 53 -17.13 -31.09 -18.39
C PHE A 53 -17.45 -29.67 -17.92
N PRO A 54 -17.02 -29.29 -16.71
CA PRO A 54 -17.17 -27.94 -16.22
C PRO A 54 -16.45 -26.95 -17.15
N LEU A 55 -17.22 -26.03 -17.72
CA LEU A 55 -16.70 -24.98 -18.59
C LEU A 55 -16.68 -23.66 -17.83
N VAL A 56 -15.53 -22.98 -17.85
CA VAL A 56 -15.46 -21.59 -17.40
C VAL A 56 -16.14 -20.73 -18.45
N ILE A 57 -17.21 -20.06 -18.04
CA ILE A 57 -18.03 -19.23 -18.91
C ILE A 57 -18.26 -17.86 -18.28
N ALA A 58 -18.64 -16.92 -19.12
CA ALA A 58 -19.06 -15.60 -18.70
C ALA A 58 -20.51 -15.38 -19.13
N ILE A 59 -21.37 -15.12 -18.15
CA ILE A 59 -22.81 -14.90 -18.33
C ILE A 59 -23.14 -13.50 -17.84
N SER A 60 -24.05 -12.82 -18.54
CA SER A 60 -24.69 -11.61 -18.07
C SER A 60 -26.19 -11.87 -17.89
N GLY A 61 -26.80 -11.35 -16.83
CA GLY A 61 -28.22 -11.53 -16.57
C GLY A 61 -28.75 -10.56 -15.52
N ARG A 62 -30.07 -10.53 -15.34
CA ARG A 62 -30.70 -9.75 -14.27
C ARG A 62 -30.83 -10.60 -13.01
N ILE A 63 -30.55 -10.00 -11.86
CA ILE A 63 -30.68 -10.70 -10.58
C ILE A 63 -32.15 -10.94 -10.27
N GLY A 64 -32.48 -12.18 -9.91
CA GLY A 64 -33.76 -12.58 -9.34
C GLY A 64 -33.56 -13.40 -8.05
N SER A 65 -34.57 -13.39 -7.18
CA SER A 65 -34.63 -14.23 -5.99
C SER A 65 -36.10 -14.50 -5.65
N GLU A 66 -36.38 -15.71 -5.15
CA GLU A 66 -37.72 -16.10 -4.70
C GLU A 66 -38.06 -15.54 -3.31
N SER A 67 -37.03 -15.28 -2.49
CA SER A 67 -37.17 -14.81 -1.11
C SER A 67 -36.25 -13.60 -0.85
N PRO A 68 -36.52 -12.43 -1.46
CA PRO A 68 -35.66 -11.28 -1.27
C PRO A 68 -35.71 -10.70 0.14
N ILE A 69 -34.58 -10.13 0.55
CA ILE A 69 -34.45 -9.39 1.81
C ILE A 69 -35.02 -7.99 1.59
N ASN A 70 -35.95 -7.58 2.46
CA ASN A 70 -36.42 -6.21 2.48
C ASN A 70 -35.44 -5.36 3.31
N CYS A 71 -34.88 -4.33 2.70
CA CYS A 71 -33.87 -3.48 3.31
C CYS A 71 -34.56 -2.31 4.04
N GLU A 72 -34.30 -2.15 5.32
CA GLU A 72 -35.00 -1.16 6.15
C GLU A 72 -34.51 0.26 5.86
N LEU A 73 -33.22 0.43 5.57
CA LEU A 73 -32.61 1.74 5.39
C LEU A 73 -32.87 2.31 3.99
N SER A 74 -32.66 1.48 2.96
CA SER A 74 -32.83 1.88 1.56
C SER A 74 -34.26 1.68 1.03
N GLY A 75 -35.10 0.89 1.71
CA GLY A 75 -36.42 0.49 1.21
C GLY A 75 -36.38 -0.41 -0.02
N LEU A 76 -35.19 -0.93 -0.38
CA LEU A 76 -34.98 -1.77 -1.55
C LEU A 76 -35.14 -3.25 -1.22
N ARG A 77 -35.42 -4.04 -2.25
CA ARG A 77 -35.38 -5.51 -2.15
C ARG A 77 -34.04 -6.02 -2.66
N GLY A 78 -33.26 -6.55 -1.73
CA GLY A 78 -31.89 -7.00 -1.93
C GLY A 78 -31.74 -8.50 -1.84
N VAL A 79 -30.71 -9.01 -2.49
CA VAL A 79 -30.29 -10.41 -2.43
C VAL A 79 -29.11 -10.61 -1.48
N ILE A 80 -28.17 -9.67 -1.52
CA ILE A 80 -27.06 -9.57 -0.57
C ILE A 80 -27.21 -8.23 0.13
N VAL A 81 -27.23 -8.27 1.46
CA VAL A 81 -27.32 -7.08 2.32
C VAL A 81 -26.17 -7.13 3.32
N GLU A 82 -25.40 -6.06 3.35
CA GLU A 82 -24.33 -5.81 4.32
C GLU A 82 -24.72 -4.58 5.15
N GLU A 83 -25.04 -4.81 6.41
CA GLU A 83 -25.33 -3.77 7.39
C GLU A 83 -24.06 -3.53 8.22
N MET A 84 -23.56 -2.30 8.20
CA MET A 84 -22.48 -1.85 9.08
C MET A 84 -23.02 -0.77 10.02
N ALA A 85 -22.68 -0.86 11.30
CA ALA A 85 -22.99 0.16 12.29
C ALA A 85 -21.67 0.63 12.91
N GLU A 86 -21.33 1.89 12.65
CA GLU A 86 -20.16 2.57 13.19
C GLU A 86 -20.60 3.45 14.36
N GLN A 87 -20.23 3.07 15.57
CA GLN A 87 -20.52 3.86 16.77
C GLN A 87 -19.41 4.91 16.94
N HIS A 88 -19.79 6.18 16.89
CA HIS A 88 -18.84 7.27 17.03
C HIS A 88 -18.73 7.72 18.48
N TYR A 89 -17.50 7.71 18.99
CA TYR A 89 -17.15 8.17 20.32
C TYR A 89 -16.22 9.37 20.25
N VAL A 90 -16.28 10.20 21.29
CA VAL A 90 -15.36 11.29 21.51
C VAL A 90 -14.81 11.13 22.91
N ALA A 91 -13.48 11.13 23.02
CA ALA A 91 -12.80 11.05 24.31
C ALA A 91 -12.27 12.43 24.71
N ASN A 92 -12.32 12.73 26.00
CA ASN A 92 -11.67 13.91 26.54
C ASN A 92 -10.17 13.63 26.70
N ASN A 93 -9.34 14.49 26.15
CA ASN A 93 -7.90 14.42 26.41
C ASN A 93 -7.58 14.97 27.81
N SER A 94 -6.37 14.70 28.33
CA SER A 94 -5.92 15.22 29.62
C SER A 94 -5.86 16.76 29.70
N SER A 95 -6.08 17.45 28.57
CA SER A 95 -6.14 18.90 28.44
C SER A 95 -7.56 19.45 28.39
N GLY A 96 -8.60 18.63 28.56
CA GLY A 96 -10.01 19.06 28.58
C GLY A 96 -10.64 19.27 27.20
N SER A 97 -9.97 18.89 26.12
CA SER A 97 -10.45 18.99 24.74
C SER A 97 -10.96 17.64 24.23
N TRP A 98 -12.14 17.69 23.65
CA TRP A 98 -12.84 16.58 23.04
C TRP A 98 -12.22 16.21 21.69
N ILE A 99 -11.59 15.03 21.60
CA ILE A 99 -10.98 14.52 20.36
C ILE A 99 -11.83 13.36 19.83
N GLN A 100 -12.18 13.43 18.56
CA GLN A 100 -12.82 12.36 17.82
C GLN A 100 -11.72 11.43 17.28
N ASP A 101 -11.36 10.40 18.05
CA ASP A 101 -10.40 9.40 17.60
C ASP A 101 -11.09 8.31 16.78
N SER A 102 -10.75 8.22 15.49
CA SER A 102 -11.22 7.17 14.57
C SER A 102 -10.87 5.75 15.05
N ALA A 103 -9.87 5.60 15.92
CA ALA A 103 -9.45 4.34 16.52
C ALA A 103 -10.46 3.78 17.54
N ASN A 104 -11.34 4.63 18.08
CA ASN A 104 -12.33 4.23 19.08
C ASN A 104 -13.71 3.98 18.45
N THR A 105 -13.84 4.07 17.13
CA THR A 105 -15.07 3.75 16.41
C THR A 105 -15.31 2.24 16.47
N SER A 106 -16.33 1.82 17.20
CA SER A 106 -16.75 0.41 17.23
C SER A 106 -17.56 0.12 15.97
N ILE A 107 -17.16 -0.91 15.21
CA ILE A 107 -17.81 -1.30 13.96
C ILE A 107 -18.46 -2.66 14.14
N LEU A 108 -19.79 -2.70 14.08
CA LEU A 108 -20.56 -3.94 13.97
C LEU A 108 -20.91 -4.17 12.50
N SER A 109 -20.56 -5.34 11.96
CA SER A 109 -20.90 -5.70 10.57
C SER A 109 -21.68 -7.01 10.54
N THR A 110 -22.85 -6.99 9.90
CA THR A 110 -23.69 -8.15 9.66
C THR A 110 -23.92 -8.30 8.16
N ARG A 111 -23.73 -9.52 7.64
CA ARG A 111 -24.00 -9.84 6.23
C ARG A 111 -25.05 -10.95 6.13
N LYS A 112 -26.08 -10.70 5.33
CA LYS A 112 -27.14 -11.64 5.01
C LYS A 112 -27.15 -11.88 3.50
N GLU A 113 -27.26 -13.14 3.10
CA GLU A 113 -27.40 -13.54 1.70
C GLU A 113 -28.50 -14.59 1.61
N VAL A 114 -29.40 -14.41 0.65
CA VAL A 114 -30.45 -15.37 0.30
C VAL A 114 -30.12 -16.04 -1.02
N PRO A 115 -30.61 -17.26 -1.30
CA PRO A 115 -30.44 -17.89 -2.62
C PRO A 115 -30.96 -16.99 -3.74
N TRP A 116 -30.19 -16.92 -4.82
CA TRP A 116 -30.50 -16.07 -5.97
C TRP A 116 -30.02 -16.67 -7.28
N TYR A 117 -30.54 -16.11 -8.36
CA TYR A 117 -30.28 -16.53 -9.72
C TYR A 117 -30.12 -15.33 -10.64
N LEU A 118 -29.43 -15.57 -11.75
CA LEU A 118 -29.43 -14.70 -12.91
C LEU A 118 -30.51 -15.18 -13.86
N GLU A 119 -31.36 -14.27 -14.28
CA GLU A 119 -32.41 -14.50 -15.25
C GLU A 119 -32.15 -13.66 -16.50
N ASP A 120 -32.26 -14.32 -17.63
CA ASP A 120 -32.37 -13.70 -18.95
C ASP A 120 -33.72 -14.12 -19.56
N ALA A 121 -34.16 -13.47 -20.64
CA ALA A 121 -35.41 -13.78 -21.34
C ALA A 121 -35.53 -15.27 -21.76
N THR A 122 -34.43 -16.02 -21.70
CA THR A 122 -34.32 -17.40 -22.15
C THR A 122 -34.22 -18.45 -21.03
N GLY A 123 -33.89 -18.08 -19.79
CA GLY A 123 -33.69 -19.06 -18.71
C GLY A 123 -33.22 -18.46 -17.38
N ARG A 124 -32.94 -19.34 -16.40
CA ARG A 124 -32.43 -18.99 -15.06
C ARG A 124 -31.20 -19.82 -14.72
N VAL A 125 -30.23 -19.19 -14.03
CA VAL A 125 -29.00 -19.83 -13.57
C VAL A 125 -28.71 -19.40 -12.14
N HIS A 126 -28.50 -20.38 -11.25
CA HIS A 126 -28.17 -20.10 -9.86
C HIS A 126 -26.70 -19.75 -9.69
N VAL A 127 -26.40 -18.73 -8.87
CA VAL A 127 -25.03 -18.35 -8.55
C VAL A 127 -24.73 -18.79 -7.13
N VAL A 128 -23.70 -19.61 -6.95
CA VAL A 128 -23.28 -20.13 -5.66
C VAL A 128 -21.95 -19.49 -5.27
N GLU A 129 -21.79 -19.14 -3.99
CA GLU A 129 -20.56 -18.55 -3.43
C GLU A 129 -20.13 -17.21 -4.05
N ALA A 130 -21.06 -16.33 -4.41
CA ALA A 130 -20.75 -14.98 -4.88
C ALA A 130 -19.83 -14.19 -3.94
N ARG A 131 -19.85 -14.50 -2.64
CA ARG A 131 -18.97 -13.96 -1.59
C ARG A 131 -17.47 -14.08 -1.89
N GLY A 132 -17.07 -15.14 -2.60
CA GLY A 132 -15.66 -15.42 -2.91
C GLY A 132 -15.16 -14.77 -4.19
N ALA A 133 -16.00 -14.01 -4.88
CA ALA A 133 -15.66 -13.40 -6.17
C ALA A 133 -14.68 -12.24 -6.00
N MET A 134 -13.73 -12.17 -6.92
CA MET A 134 -12.87 -11.00 -7.08
C MET A 134 -13.69 -9.82 -7.60
N ASP A 135 -13.40 -8.64 -7.05
CA ASP A 135 -14.00 -7.35 -7.44
C ASP A 135 -15.53 -7.27 -7.22
N PHE A 136 -16.06 -8.06 -6.29
CA PHE A 136 -17.46 -7.98 -5.90
C PHE A 136 -17.71 -6.75 -5.03
N VAL A 137 -18.36 -5.73 -5.62
CA VAL A 137 -18.76 -4.50 -4.94
C VAL A 137 -20.29 -4.37 -5.00
N LEU A 138 -20.89 -4.10 -3.83
CA LEU A 138 -22.32 -3.86 -3.71
C LEU A 138 -22.67 -2.49 -4.33
N PRO A 139 -23.62 -2.41 -5.28
CA PRO A 139 -23.91 -1.19 -6.04
C PRO A 139 -24.45 -0.04 -5.18
N VAL A 140 -25.33 -0.37 -4.24
CA VAL A 140 -26.09 0.62 -3.49
C VAL A 140 -25.50 0.69 -2.10
N GLU A 141 -25.12 1.89 -1.69
CA GLU A 141 -24.70 2.22 -0.34
C GLU A 141 -25.61 3.33 0.17
N THR A 142 -26.34 3.04 1.24
CA THR A 142 -27.21 4.01 1.92
C THR A 142 -26.66 4.23 3.31
N GLU A 143 -26.53 5.49 3.71
CA GLU A 143 -26.02 5.86 5.03
C GLU A 143 -27.10 6.64 5.80
N ALA A 144 -27.27 6.31 7.08
CA ALA A 144 -28.12 7.05 7.99
C ALA A 144 -27.37 7.26 9.31
N PHE A 145 -27.35 8.49 9.78
CA PHE A 145 -26.76 8.81 11.08
C PHE A 145 -27.86 8.99 12.12
N GLU A 146 -27.83 8.16 13.15
CA GLU A 146 -28.72 8.24 14.31
C GLU A 146 -27.94 8.91 15.44
N GLY A 147 -28.17 10.22 15.62
CA GLY A 147 -27.54 10.99 16.70
C GLY A 147 -28.04 10.52 18.07
N SER A 148 -27.18 10.56 19.08
CA SER A 148 -27.62 10.39 20.46
C SER A 148 -28.45 11.61 20.87
N ASP A 149 -29.77 11.53 20.73
CA ASP A 149 -30.67 12.60 21.18
C ASP A 149 -30.59 12.69 22.70
N GLU A 150 -30.45 13.89 23.26
CA GLU A 150 -30.19 14.13 24.71
C GLU A 150 -31.37 13.74 25.63
N SER A 151 -32.36 12.98 25.14
CA SER A 151 -33.57 12.65 25.88
C SER A 151 -33.55 11.24 26.47
N LEU A 152 -33.68 11.18 27.80
CA LEU A 152 -33.92 10.01 28.68
C LEU A 152 -32.68 9.35 29.32
N GLY A 153 -32.22 9.98 30.41
CA GLY A 153 -31.93 9.25 31.66
C GLY A 153 -30.66 8.41 31.76
N HIS A 154 -29.81 8.38 30.73
CA HIS A 154 -28.50 7.70 30.76
C HIS A 154 -27.29 8.62 30.56
N GLY A 155 -27.50 9.94 30.48
CA GLY A 155 -26.45 10.92 30.13
C GLY A 155 -25.42 11.25 31.21
N THR A 156 -25.57 10.78 32.44
CA THR A 156 -24.68 11.18 33.55
C THR A 156 -23.50 10.25 33.79
N LEU A 157 -23.57 8.97 33.43
CA LEU A 157 -22.50 7.99 33.76
C LEU A 157 -21.30 8.05 32.82
N ASP A 158 -21.54 8.34 31.54
CA ASP A 158 -20.50 8.39 30.50
C ASP A 158 -19.61 9.64 30.62
N TYR A 159 -20.17 10.74 31.13
CA TYR A 159 -19.42 11.98 31.41
C TYR A 159 -18.33 11.78 32.48
N PHE A 160 -18.53 10.84 33.42
CA PHE A 160 -17.55 10.52 34.46
C PHE A 160 -16.38 9.65 33.95
N HIS A 161 -16.56 8.93 32.84
CA HIS A 161 -15.51 8.10 32.21
C HIS A 161 -14.73 8.84 31.11
N GLY A 162 -15.08 10.10 30.80
CA GLY A 162 -14.38 10.90 29.80
C GLY A 162 -14.60 10.43 28.35
N ILE A 163 -15.62 9.61 28.09
CA ILE A 163 -16.01 9.12 26.76
C ILE A 163 -17.46 9.53 26.52
N LYS A 164 -17.74 10.24 25.43
CA LYS A 164 -19.10 10.63 25.00
C LYS A 164 -19.45 9.91 23.69
N MET A 165 -20.55 9.16 23.68
CA MET A 165 -21.12 8.60 22.46
C MET A 165 -21.84 9.72 21.68
N LEU A 166 -21.50 9.92 20.40
CA LEU A 166 -22.11 10.96 19.54
C LEU A 166 -23.34 10.46 18.78
N GLY A 167 -23.36 9.17 18.50
CA GLY A 167 -24.36 8.53 17.67
C GLY A 167 -23.82 7.32 16.95
N VAL A 168 -24.70 6.69 16.18
CA VAL A 168 -24.38 5.51 15.37
C VAL A 168 -24.61 5.84 13.91
N LYS A 169 -23.55 5.73 13.10
CA LYS A 169 -23.65 5.78 11.64
C LYS A 169 -23.98 4.37 11.15
N ARG A 170 -25.20 4.18 10.64
CA ARG A 170 -25.63 2.94 9.99
C ARG A 170 -25.38 3.06 8.48
N ILE A 171 -24.69 2.08 7.91
CA ILE A 171 -24.38 1.99 6.49
C ILE A 171 -24.99 0.66 6.01
N GLU A 172 -25.88 0.73 5.04
CA GLU A 172 -26.51 -0.43 4.41
C GLU A 172 -26.03 -0.53 2.97
N ARG A 173 -25.32 -1.60 2.65
CA ARG A 173 -24.87 -1.92 1.29
C ARG A 173 -25.70 -3.06 0.73
N VAL A 174 -26.30 -2.86 -0.44
CA VAL A 174 -27.30 -3.76 -1.00
C VAL A 174 -26.99 -4.11 -2.45
N LEU A 175 -27.22 -5.38 -2.78
CA LEU A 175 -27.34 -5.86 -4.16
C LEU A 175 -28.83 -6.01 -4.51
N PRO A 176 -29.45 -5.03 -5.20
CA PRO A 176 -30.88 -5.05 -5.46
C PRO A 176 -31.26 -6.00 -6.59
N ILE A 177 -32.48 -6.55 -6.50
CA ILE A 177 -33.09 -7.34 -7.58
C ILE A 177 -33.21 -6.48 -8.84
N GLY A 178 -33.09 -7.13 -10.01
CA GLY A 178 -33.23 -6.47 -11.32
C GLY A 178 -31.96 -5.78 -11.81
N THR A 179 -30.93 -5.67 -10.96
CA THR A 179 -29.60 -5.20 -11.38
C THR A 179 -29.03 -6.17 -12.42
N SER A 180 -28.40 -5.63 -13.45
CA SER A 180 -27.68 -6.45 -14.43
C SER A 180 -26.29 -6.77 -13.89
N LEU A 181 -25.96 -8.05 -13.80
CA LEU A 181 -24.67 -8.54 -13.35
C LEU A 181 -24.05 -9.48 -14.38
N THR A 182 -22.75 -9.37 -14.51
CA THR A 182 -21.91 -10.31 -15.23
C THR A 182 -21.18 -11.21 -14.23
N VAL A 183 -21.31 -12.52 -14.39
CA VAL A 183 -20.64 -13.53 -13.58
C VAL A 183 -19.74 -14.38 -14.47
N VAL A 184 -18.48 -14.49 -14.07
CA VAL A 184 -17.49 -15.37 -14.71
C VAL A 184 -17.14 -16.48 -13.74
N GLY A 185 -17.46 -17.73 -14.09
CA GLY A 185 -17.26 -18.87 -13.23
C GLY A 185 -17.43 -20.19 -13.95
N GLU A 186 -17.32 -21.27 -13.19
CA GLU A 186 -17.49 -22.64 -13.67
C GLU A 186 -18.97 -22.97 -13.71
N ALA A 187 -19.50 -23.31 -14.89
CA ALA A 187 -20.86 -23.82 -14.99
C ALA A 187 -20.89 -25.33 -14.79
N ALA A 188 -21.76 -25.75 -13.89
CA ALA A 188 -22.08 -27.14 -13.64
C ALA A 188 -23.60 -27.31 -13.68
N LYS A 189 -24.04 -28.41 -14.27
CA LYS A 189 -25.43 -28.85 -14.20
C LYS A 189 -25.56 -29.83 -13.04
N ASP A 190 -26.54 -29.59 -12.18
CA ASP A 190 -26.85 -30.50 -11.08
C ASP A 190 -27.66 -31.70 -11.56
N ASP A 191 -27.74 -32.74 -10.73
CA ASP A 191 -28.53 -33.95 -11.04
C ASP A 191 -30.02 -33.63 -11.27
N ASP A 192 -30.52 -32.55 -10.66
CA ASP A 192 -31.89 -32.02 -10.83
C ASP A 192 -32.09 -31.25 -12.15
N GLY A 193 -31.04 -31.12 -12.97
CA GLY A 193 -31.06 -30.40 -14.24
C GLY A 193 -30.96 -28.87 -14.11
N THR A 194 -30.82 -28.34 -12.89
CA THR A 194 -30.60 -26.92 -12.63
C THR A 194 -29.14 -26.55 -12.96
N ILE A 195 -28.96 -25.38 -13.59
CA ILE A 195 -27.63 -24.87 -13.93
C ILE A 195 -27.17 -23.97 -12.79
N ARG A 196 -25.99 -24.29 -12.24
CA ARG A 196 -25.32 -23.48 -11.21
C ARG A 196 -23.96 -23.00 -11.68
N ILE A 197 -23.64 -21.76 -11.36
CA ILE A 197 -22.29 -21.21 -11.52
C ILE A 197 -21.61 -21.26 -10.16
N GLN A 198 -20.43 -21.84 -10.14
CA GLN A 198 -19.61 -22.00 -8.96
C GLN A 198 -18.23 -21.40 -9.18
N ARG A 199 -17.52 -21.22 -8.06
CA ARG A 199 -16.11 -20.83 -8.08
C ARG A 199 -15.29 -21.93 -8.76
N PRO A 200 -14.53 -21.62 -9.83
CA PRO A 200 -13.70 -22.61 -10.49
C PRO A 200 -12.58 -23.13 -9.58
N TYR A 201 -12.24 -24.41 -9.69
CA TYR A 201 -11.10 -25.00 -8.95
C TYR A 201 -9.76 -24.36 -9.36
N LYS A 202 -9.65 -23.93 -10.62
CA LYS A 202 -8.51 -23.17 -11.16
C LYS A 202 -9.02 -22.03 -12.04
N GLY A 203 -8.82 -20.80 -11.59
CA GLY A 203 -9.14 -19.60 -12.36
C GLY A 203 -9.73 -18.49 -11.48
N PRO A 204 -9.83 -17.27 -12.00
CA PRO A 204 -10.47 -16.18 -11.29
C PRO A 204 -12.00 -16.31 -11.37
N PHE A 205 -12.68 -16.01 -10.27
CA PHE A 205 -14.13 -15.91 -10.17
C PHE A 205 -14.49 -14.43 -10.09
N TYR A 206 -15.27 -13.90 -11.02
CA TYR A 206 -15.65 -12.49 -11.04
C TYR A 206 -17.16 -12.34 -10.97
N VAL A 207 -17.62 -11.42 -10.14
CA VAL A 207 -19.02 -10.98 -10.08
C VAL A 207 -18.98 -9.46 -10.13
N SER A 208 -19.32 -8.88 -11.28
CA SER A 208 -19.23 -7.43 -11.49
C SER A 208 -20.41 -6.92 -12.29
N GLN A 209 -20.73 -5.65 -12.12
CA GLN A 209 -21.73 -4.94 -12.95
C GLN A 209 -21.18 -4.54 -14.32
N GLN A 210 -19.86 -4.60 -14.49
CA GLN A 210 -19.22 -4.25 -15.75
C GLN A 210 -19.38 -5.38 -16.78
N THR A 211 -19.37 -5.02 -18.06
CA THR A 211 -19.32 -6.00 -19.14
C THR A 211 -17.96 -6.69 -19.17
N ILE A 212 -17.93 -7.90 -19.73
CA ILE A 212 -16.71 -8.72 -19.86
C ILE A 212 -15.61 -7.95 -20.62
N ASP A 213 -16.01 -7.20 -21.65
CA ASP A 213 -15.10 -6.37 -22.44
C ASP A 213 -14.47 -5.27 -21.61
N GLN A 214 -15.28 -4.58 -20.80
CA GLN A 214 -14.80 -3.50 -19.93
C GLN A 214 -13.88 -4.03 -18.84
N LEU A 215 -14.21 -5.19 -18.24
CA LEU A 215 -13.36 -5.87 -17.26
C LEU A 215 -12.01 -6.26 -17.87
N THR A 216 -12.02 -6.83 -19.08
CA THR A 216 -10.81 -7.25 -19.79
C THR A 216 -9.91 -6.06 -20.16
N VAL A 217 -10.51 -4.94 -20.60
CA VAL A 217 -9.77 -3.70 -20.89
C VAL A 217 -9.17 -3.12 -19.61
N ASN A 218 -9.93 -3.08 -18.52
CA ASN A 218 -9.46 -2.54 -17.23
C ASN A 218 -8.31 -3.37 -16.68
N LEU A 219 -8.46 -4.69 -16.58
CA LEU A 219 -7.39 -5.58 -16.13
C LEU A 219 -6.16 -5.50 -17.06
N GLY A 220 -6.37 -5.36 -18.37
CA GLY A 220 -5.29 -5.14 -19.33
C GLY A 220 -4.51 -3.84 -19.08
N LYS A 221 -5.19 -2.74 -18.74
CA LYS A 221 -4.55 -1.46 -18.38
C LYS A 221 -3.73 -1.60 -17.09
N TRP A 222 -4.30 -2.21 -16.05
CA TRP A 222 -3.60 -2.46 -14.78
C TRP A 222 -2.37 -3.36 -14.97
N ALA A 223 -2.49 -4.45 -15.75
CA ALA A 223 -1.38 -5.34 -16.05
C ALA A 223 -0.23 -4.62 -16.77
N ARG A 224 -0.54 -3.72 -17.72
CA ARG A 224 0.48 -2.87 -18.37
C ARG A 224 1.12 -1.90 -17.38
N TRP A 225 0.31 -1.25 -16.55
CA TRP A 225 0.81 -0.32 -15.55
C TRP A 225 1.73 -1.00 -14.53
N TYR A 226 1.36 -2.18 -14.02
CA TYR A 226 2.21 -2.97 -13.12
C TYR A 226 3.54 -3.41 -13.77
N LYS A 227 3.52 -3.78 -15.05
CA LYS A 227 4.76 -4.07 -15.79
C LYS A 227 5.66 -2.83 -15.89
N CYS A 228 5.11 -1.67 -16.23
CA CYS A 228 5.86 -0.42 -16.32
C CYS A 228 6.41 0.00 -14.95
N ALA A 229 5.60 -0.06 -13.90
CA ALA A 229 5.99 0.29 -12.54
C ALA A 229 7.11 -0.63 -12.01
N SER A 230 6.98 -1.94 -12.23
CA SER A 230 8.01 -2.92 -11.86
C SER A 230 9.33 -2.66 -12.58
N MET A 231 9.30 -2.35 -13.89
CA MET A 231 10.50 -2.02 -14.66
C MET A 231 11.17 -0.75 -14.14
N GLY A 232 10.39 0.30 -13.84
CA GLY A 232 10.89 1.55 -13.26
C GLY A 232 11.56 1.34 -11.90
N LEU A 233 10.92 0.61 -10.99
CA LEU A 233 11.48 0.31 -9.67
C LEU A 233 12.75 -0.55 -9.75
N THR A 234 12.82 -1.48 -10.71
CA THR A 234 14.02 -2.29 -10.94
C THR A 234 15.21 -1.42 -11.35
N ILE A 235 15.01 -0.50 -12.30
CA ILE A 235 16.06 0.44 -12.75
C ILE A 235 16.49 1.35 -11.60
N PHE A 236 15.53 1.89 -10.85
CA PHE A 236 15.81 2.77 -9.72
C PHE A 236 16.55 2.04 -8.58
N GLY A 237 16.12 0.83 -8.22
CA GLY A 237 16.79 -0.02 -7.24
C GLY A 237 18.23 -0.34 -7.65
N ALA A 238 18.44 -0.72 -8.91
CA ALA A 238 19.78 -0.98 -9.45
C ALA A 238 20.67 0.26 -9.41
N TYR A 239 20.13 1.44 -9.74
CA TYR A 239 20.86 2.71 -9.68
C TYR A 239 21.32 3.06 -8.25
N VAL A 240 20.45 2.92 -7.26
CA VAL A 240 20.79 3.19 -5.84
C VAL A 240 21.90 2.25 -5.36
N ILE A 241 21.81 0.96 -5.70
CA ILE A 241 22.85 -0.04 -5.37
C ILE A 241 24.17 0.32 -6.07
N ALA A 242 24.14 0.61 -7.37
CA ALA A 242 25.34 0.95 -8.14
C ALA A 242 26.04 2.20 -7.61
N LYS A 243 25.29 3.27 -7.31
CA LYS A 243 25.84 4.49 -6.71
C LYS A 243 26.58 4.20 -5.41
N HIS A 244 26.01 3.38 -4.55
CA HIS A 244 26.61 3.05 -3.26
C HIS A 244 27.85 2.15 -3.41
N VAL A 245 27.80 1.16 -4.32
CA VAL A 245 28.96 0.32 -4.66
C VAL A 245 30.11 1.18 -5.19
N ILE A 246 29.82 2.14 -6.09
CA ILE A 246 30.82 3.06 -6.61
C ILE A 246 31.42 3.91 -5.49
N GLN A 247 30.60 4.49 -4.61
CA GLN A 247 31.11 5.25 -3.45
C GLN A 247 31.99 4.39 -2.55
N HIS A 248 31.57 3.17 -2.24
CA HIS A 248 32.32 2.24 -1.41
C HIS A 248 33.65 1.84 -2.07
N LEU A 249 33.66 1.57 -3.38
CA LEU A 249 34.88 1.28 -4.14
C LEU A 249 35.81 2.49 -4.23
N LEU A 250 35.28 3.70 -4.40
CA LEU A 250 36.07 4.94 -4.41
C LEU A 250 36.70 5.22 -3.04
N VAL A 251 35.97 5.03 -1.94
CA VAL A 251 36.49 5.13 -0.57
C VAL A 251 37.57 4.07 -0.33
N ARG A 252 37.33 2.82 -0.75
CA ARG A 252 38.31 1.74 -0.62
C ARG A 252 39.57 1.99 -1.45
N ARG A 253 39.44 2.47 -2.70
CA ARG A 253 40.59 2.89 -3.53
C ARG A 253 41.36 4.04 -2.91
N ARG A 254 40.68 5.01 -2.28
CA ARG A 254 41.34 6.10 -1.54
C ARG A 254 42.17 5.58 -0.37
N ARG A 255 41.73 4.54 0.35
CA ARG A 255 42.52 3.91 1.42
C ARG A 255 43.70 3.06 0.92
N TYR A 256 43.61 2.50 -0.29
CA TYR A 256 44.67 1.68 -0.87
C TYR A 256 45.88 2.49 -1.39
N LYS A 257 45.65 3.71 -1.91
CA LYS A 257 46.72 4.59 -2.41
C LYS A 257 47.77 4.99 -1.36
N PRO A 258 47.42 5.42 -0.12
CA PRO A 258 48.41 5.75 0.89
C PRO A 258 49.13 4.50 1.43
N GLN A 259 48.44 3.36 1.62
CA GLN A 259 49.10 2.12 2.05
C GLN A 259 50.16 1.63 1.05
N LYS A 260 49.90 1.71 -0.26
CA LYS A 260 50.91 1.40 -1.27
C LYS A 260 52.13 2.33 -1.20
N ARG A 261 51.92 3.62 -0.91
CA ARG A 261 53.00 4.59 -0.74
C ARG A 261 53.81 4.32 0.53
N VAL A 262 53.16 3.95 1.64
CA VAL A 262 53.82 3.57 2.89
C VAL A 262 54.64 2.29 2.71
N LEU A 263 54.10 1.26 2.05
CA LEU A 263 54.83 0.02 1.76
C LEU A 263 56.03 0.26 0.81
N ALA A 264 55.87 1.09 -0.21
CA ALA A 264 56.97 1.46 -1.10
C ALA A 264 58.06 2.29 -0.38
N ALA A 265 57.68 3.16 0.56
CA ALA A 265 58.62 3.90 1.39
C ALA A 265 59.34 2.99 2.40
N ALA A 266 58.65 2.01 2.98
CA ALA A 266 59.24 1.01 3.88
C ALA A 266 60.24 0.11 3.13
N ALA A 267 59.92 -0.33 1.91
CA ALA A 267 60.81 -1.14 1.08
C ALA A 267 62.09 -0.40 0.65
N LYS A 268 62.04 0.93 0.48
CA LYS A 268 63.23 1.75 0.22
C LYS A 268 64.15 1.87 1.44
N ARG A 269 63.59 1.94 2.65
CA ARG A 269 64.38 2.02 3.89
C ARG A 269 65.14 0.72 4.15
N SER A 270 64.51 -0.43 3.99
CA SER A 270 65.20 -1.73 4.16
C SER A 270 66.34 -1.97 3.17
N GLY A 271 66.34 -1.33 2.00
CA GLY A 271 67.46 -1.40 1.05
C GLY A 271 68.64 -0.52 1.47
N GLN A 272 68.37 0.65 2.05
CA GLN A 272 69.39 1.59 2.51
C GLN A 272 70.08 1.12 3.80
N ASP A 273 69.35 0.42 4.67
CA ASP A 273 69.88 -0.13 5.92
C ASP A 273 70.90 -1.26 5.69
N ASN A 274 70.97 -1.84 4.48
CA ASN A 274 71.92 -2.89 4.11
C ASN A 274 73.20 -2.35 3.44
N GLU A 275 73.24 -1.06 3.08
CA GLU A 275 74.41 -0.40 2.45
C GLU A 275 75.15 0.55 3.40
N GLY A 276 74.65 0.75 4.62
CA GLY A 276 75.16 1.72 5.59
C GLY A 276 75.84 1.11 6.82
N LEU A 277 76.92 0.34 6.64
CA LEU A 277 77.78 -0.07 7.76
C LEU A 277 79.23 0.41 7.55
N LYS A 278 79.48 1.71 7.73
CA LYS A 278 80.78 2.27 8.15
C LYS A 278 80.57 3.51 9.05
N ALA A 279 80.94 3.34 10.33
CA ALA A 279 81.57 4.25 11.32
C ALA A 279 81.77 5.74 10.97
N ASP A 280 81.71 6.75 11.84
CA ASP A 280 81.59 6.88 13.31
C ASP A 280 81.28 8.36 13.70
N THR A 281 80.83 8.58 14.95
CA THR A 281 80.95 9.78 15.82
C THR A 281 79.64 10.47 16.27
N LEU A 282 79.48 10.50 17.60
CA LEU A 282 78.37 10.93 18.47
C LEU A 282 78.36 12.48 18.73
N PRO A 283 77.44 13.04 19.54
CA PRO A 283 76.04 13.36 19.26
C PRO A 283 75.82 14.89 19.21
N ASN A 284 74.90 15.38 18.37
CA ASN A 284 74.30 16.70 18.66
C ASN A 284 72.81 16.70 18.34
N GLY A 285 72.07 17.31 19.27
CA GLY A 285 70.63 17.25 19.38
C GLY A 285 69.91 17.80 18.14
N GLY A 286 68.83 17.12 17.79
CA GLY A 286 67.92 17.55 16.74
C GLY A 286 66.93 16.44 16.43
N ARG A 287 66.04 16.14 17.39
CA ARG A 287 64.91 15.23 17.13
C ARG A 287 64.11 15.76 15.93
N ARG A 288 63.83 14.85 15.01
CA ARG A 288 62.82 14.99 13.95
C ARG A 288 61.53 15.53 14.56
N MET A 289 61.03 16.63 14.01
CA MET A 289 59.76 17.23 14.38
C MET A 289 58.80 17.07 13.19
N PRO A 290 57.84 16.14 13.25
CA PRO A 290 56.63 16.24 12.45
C PRO A 290 55.68 17.25 13.11
N ASP A 291 54.91 17.94 12.28
CA ASP A 291 53.93 18.97 12.65
C ASP A 291 53.06 18.57 13.86
N LEU A 292 53.33 19.15 15.03
CA LEU A 292 52.47 19.11 16.22
C LEU A 292 52.09 20.53 16.65
N CYS A 293 50.85 20.66 17.13
CA CYS A 293 50.20 21.92 17.53
C CYS A 293 50.99 22.64 18.65
N VAL A 294 51.27 23.93 18.46
CA VAL A 294 52.16 24.76 19.30
C VAL A 294 51.60 25.06 20.70
N ILE A 295 50.40 24.59 21.07
CA ILE A 295 49.76 24.96 22.35
C ILE A 295 49.60 23.78 23.31
N CYS A 296 49.38 22.55 22.85
CA CYS A 296 49.21 21.39 23.73
C CYS A 296 49.92 20.17 23.11
N LEU A 297 51.13 19.88 23.57
CA LEU A 297 52.08 18.89 23.04
C LEU A 297 51.70 17.40 23.22
N GLU A 298 50.42 17.04 23.16
CA GLU A 298 49.98 15.67 23.54
C GLU A 298 48.86 15.02 22.73
N GLN A 299 48.37 15.59 21.61
CA GLN A 299 47.37 14.88 20.78
C GLN A 299 47.38 15.22 19.27
N GLU A 300 47.12 14.20 18.43
CA GLU A 300 47.05 14.28 16.97
C GLU A 300 45.81 15.04 16.45
N TYR A 301 46.00 15.78 15.35
CA TYR A 301 45.01 16.63 14.69
C TYR A 301 43.86 15.81 14.06
N ASN A 302 42.73 15.69 14.77
CA ASN A 302 41.49 15.10 14.23
C ASN A 302 40.66 16.12 13.45
N ALA A 303 40.93 16.27 12.15
CA ALA A 303 40.02 16.94 11.21
C ALA A 303 38.83 16.04 10.86
N VAL A 304 37.86 15.93 11.77
CA VAL A 304 36.56 15.27 11.53
C VAL A 304 35.42 16.27 11.76
N TRP A 305 35.39 17.38 11.02
CA TRP A 305 34.27 18.35 11.14
C TRP A 305 33.88 19.02 9.81
N ALA A 306 33.77 18.25 8.73
CA ALA A 306 33.12 18.71 7.50
C ALA A 306 31.89 17.88 7.08
N TYR A 307 31.69 16.68 7.63
CA TYR A 307 30.57 15.82 7.23
C TYR A 307 29.33 15.95 8.14
N VAL A 308 29.50 16.33 9.40
CA VAL A 308 28.38 16.47 10.37
C VAL A 308 27.58 17.76 10.12
N LEU A 309 28.24 18.85 9.72
CA LEU A 309 27.57 20.11 9.41
C LEU A 309 26.81 20.08 8.07
N LEU A 310 27.32 19.35 7.08
CA LEU A 310 26.62 19.20 5.79
C LEU A 310 25.41 18.26 5.88
N TYR A 311 25.49 17.23 6.74
CA TYR A 311 24.36 16.33 7.00
C TYR A 311 23.25 17.04 7.78
N ASN A 312 23.61 17.86 8.79
CA ASN A 312 22.60 18.65 9.51
C ASN A 312 21.97 19.75 8.64
N MET A 313 22.71 20.41 7.72
CA MET A 313 22.09 21.40 6.83
C MET A 313 21.11 20.79 5.80
N PHE A 314 21.37 19.57 5.31
CA PHE A 314 20.47 18.93 4.35
C PHE A 314 19.29 18.18 4.99
N PHE A 315 19.39 17.74 6.24
CA PHE A 315 18.34 16.97 6.91
C PHE A 315 17.50 17.76 7.93
N THR A 316 17.90 18.97 8.35
CA THR A 316 17.06 19.83 9.21
C THR A 316 16.12 20.77 8.45
N LEU A 317 16.19 20.82 7.12
CA LEU A 317 15.26 21.63 6.31
C LEU A 317 13.84 21.04 6.23
N ASN A 318 13.61 19.83 6.75
CA ASN A 318 12.28 19.20 6.85
C ASN A 318 11.67 19.27 8.26
N TYR A 319 12.26 20.01 9.20
CA TYR A 319 11.71 20.18 10.56
C TYR A 319 11.37 21.63 10.91
N LEU A 320 11.40 22.55 9.93
CA LEU A 320 11.00 23.96 10.10
C LEU A 320 9.72 24.34 9.34
N SER A 321 9.05 23.39 8.69
CA SER A 321 7.78 23.62 7.98
C SER A 321 6.52 23.27 8.80
N THR A 322 6.66 22.89 10.07
CA THR A 322 5.50 22.58 10.94
C THR A 322 5.72 23.05 12.38
N LEU A 323 5.62 24.36 12.63
CA LEU A 323 5.17 24.88 13.93
C LEU A 323 4.27 26.12 13.71
N PRO A 324 3.29 26.35 14.59
CA PRO A 324 2.09 27.13 14.29
C PRO A 324 2.31 28.64 14.44
N ALA A 325 1.49 29.37 13.69
CA ALA A 325 1.34 30.82 13.80
C ALA A 325 0.47 31.16 15.03
N THR A 326 1.09 31.52 16.15
CA THR A 326 0.52 32.39 17.20
C THR A 326 1.57 32.65 18.28
N ASP A 327 2.07 33.89 18.31
CA ASP A 327 2.24 34.72 19.52
C ASP A 327 3.41 35.69 19.37
N ARG A 328 3.07 36.94 19.04
CA ARG A 328 3.57 38.12 19.74
C ARG A 328 2.70 39.32 19.37
N ALA A 329 1.83 39.67 20.31
CA ALA A 329 1.24 40.99 20.42
C ALA A 329 2.31 42.00 20.86
N GLY A 330 2.16 43.25 20.41
CA GLY A 330 2.71 44.43 21.09
C GLY A 330 3.70 45.27 20.29
N CYS A 331 3.20 46.14 19.40
CA CYS A 331 3.31 47.62 19.52
C CYS A 331 3.06 48.31 18.17
N GLU A 332 1.83 48.79 18.03
CA GLU A 332 1.45 50.16 17.68
C GLU A 332 2.34 51.07 16.77
N ASN A 333 1.63 51.63 15.77
CA ASN A 333 1.71 53.01 15.24
C ASN A 333 2.88 53.44 14.34
N LEU A 334 2.61 53.60 13.03
CA LEU A 334 2.81 54.81 12.17
C LEU A 334 2.86 54.46 10.66
N PRO A 335 2.58 55.40 9.72
CA PRO A 335 1.45 55.29 8.79
C PRO A 335 1.83 55.04 7.32
N SER A 336 0.77 54.97 6.51
CA SER A 336 0.71 54.70 5.07
C SER A 336 1.50 55.68 4.19
N LEU A 337 2.46 55.16 3.44
CA LEU A 337 2.99 55.82 2.25
C LEU A 337 2.24 55.33 1.01
N ARG A 338 1.31 56.17 0.53
CA ARG A 338 0.93 56.19 -0.88
C ARG A 338 2.13 56.70 -1.68
N LEU A 339 2.47 55.99 -2.75
CA LEU A 339 3.14 56.57 -3.90
C LEU A 339 2.37 56.10 -5.13
N ASN A 340 2.11 57.09 -5.98
CA ASN A 340 1.23 57.10 -7.15
C ASN A 340 1.54 56.03 -8.19
#